data_AF-A2S7V4-F1
#
_entry.id   AF-A2S7V4-F1
#
_cell.length_a   1.000
_cell.length_b   1.000
_cell.length_c   1.000
_cell.angle_alpha   90.00
_cell.angle_beta   90.00
_cell.angle_gamma   90.00
#
_symmetry.space_group_name_H-M   'P 1'
#
loop_
_entity.id
_entity.type
_entity.pdbx_description
1 polymer ?
#
loop_
_entity_poly.entity_id
_entity_poly.type
_entity_poly.pdbx_seq_one_letter_code
_entity_poly.pdbx_strand_id
1 'polypeptide(L)'
;MNRAIRMRAAVAAAAFSASLSAGAAGPAIDPGRYLYVEGGSAHGVLTVKGNAFEIETIGGNCHTCALSGTFDGRVGIARDGENVCRIAVSGGHGDLRLDTSGSDACRDFCGMRASFDGEYRRPGAACTDRARDVRTERSHRQYAAHDYDAARTTLKALLAECGGFMGWIELDRAKSDLALTEYHRGDRAQCVAVLSDTIAYRAQQDHSDAFGLPPCDADNYKSTGDAILHNLALCQAPAKR
;
A
#
# COMPACT_ATOMS: atom_id res chain seq x y z
N MET A 1 -91.68 2.75 -31.87
CA MET A 1 -92.04 1.99 -30.65
C MET A 1 -90.77 1.43 -30.02
N ASN A 2 -90.55 1.79 -28.75
CA ASN A 2 -89.44 1.53 -27.84
C ASN A 2 -88.64 0.22 -27.97
N ARG A 3 -87.32 0.33 -27.75
CA ARG A 3 -86.52 -0.43 -26.73
C ARG A 3 -85.03 -0.01 -26.85
N ALA A 4 -84.49 0.74 -25.91
CA ALA A 4 -83.93 0.34 -24.60
C ALA A 4 -82.39 0.28 -24.64
N ILE A 5 -81.77 1.31 -24.07
CA ILE A 5 -80.34 1.47 -23.82
C ILE A 5 -79.91 0.51 -22.70
N ARG A 6 -78.84 -0.27 -22.91
CA ARG A 6 -78.14 -0.99 -21.84
C ARG A 6 -76.68 -0.53 -21.79
N MET A 7 -76.38 0.28 -20.79
CA MET A 7 -75.02 0.61 -20.34
C MET A 7 -74.37 -0.66 -19.75
N ARG A 8 -73.19 -1.03 -20.25
CA ARG A 8 -72.30 -2.00 -19.58
C ARG A 8 -71.11 -1.22 -19.01
N ALA A 9 -71.05 -1.15 -17.68
CA ALA A 9 -69.88 -0.66 -16.96
C ALA A 9 -68.75 -1.70 -17.06
N ALA A 10 -67.61 -1.31 -17.62
CA ALA A 10 -66.38 -2.08 -17.57
C ALA A 10 -65.56 -1.60 -16.37
N VAL A 11 -65.40 -2.47 -15.37
CA VAL A 11 -64.50 -2.25 -14.23
C VAL A 11 -63.10 -2.61 -14.70
N ALA A 12 -62.23 -1.60 -14.84
CA ALA A 12 -60.81 -1.80 -15.12
C ALA A 12 -60.08 -2.06 -13.79
N ALA A 13 -59.66 -3.30 -13.55
CA ALA A 13 -58.77 -3.64 -12.45
C ALA A 13 -57.32 -3.32 -12.86
N ALA A 14 -56.79 -2.19 -12.39
CA ALA A 14 -55.38 -1.84 -12.53
C ALA A 14 -54.56 -2.61 -11.48
N ALA A 15 -53.85 -3.65 -11.90
CA ALA A 15 -52.86 -4.31 -11.06
C ALA A 15 -51.60 -3.43 -10.97
N PHE A 16 -51.39 -2.82 -9.80
CA PHE A 16 -50.15 -2.10 -9.48
C PHE A 16 -49.05 -3.13 -9.19
N SER A 17 -48.21 -3.42 -10.18
CA SER A 17 -46.97 -4.16 -9.99
C SER A 17 -45.96 -3.27 -9.26
N ALA A 18 -45.91 -3.38 -7.92
CA ALA A 18 -44.84 -2.80 -7.13
C ALA A 18 -43.52 -3.49 -7.50
N SER A 19 -42.74 -2.83 -8.36
CA SER A 19 -41.38 -3.24 -8.67
C SER A 19 -40.51 -2.91 -7.46
N LEU A 20 -40.20 -3.93 -6.65
CA LEU A 20 -39.15 -3.84 -5.65
C LEU A 20 -37.83 -3.60 -6.39
N SER A 21 -37.39 -2.35 -6.43
CA SER A 21 -36.02 -2.01 -6.79
C SER A 21 -35.11 -2.60 -5.72
N ALA A 22 -34.66 -3.84 -5.93
CA ALA A 22 -33.51 -4.37 -5.22
C ALA A 22 -32.35 -3.42 -5.53
N GLY A 23 -31.96 -2.59 -4.56
CA GLY A 23 -30.77 -1.76 -4.67
C GLY A 23 -29.62 -2.70 -4.98
N ALA A 24 -29.04 -2.57 -6.17
CA ALA A 24 -27.89 -3.38 -6.56
C ALA A 24 -26.78 -3.09 -5.55
N ALA A 25 -26.48 -4.06 -4.69
CA ALA A 25 -25.23 -4.06 -3.95
C ALA A 25 -24.12 -3.87 -4.99
N GLY A 26 -23.24 -2.89 -4.78
CA GLY A 26 -22.11 -2.66 -5.67
C GLY A 26 -21.30 -3.96 -5.86
N PRO A 27 -20.52 -4.08 -6.95
CA PRO A 27 -19.77 -5.30 -7.20
C PRO A 27 -18.88 -5.62 -6.00
N ALA A 28 -18.81 -6.92 -5.68
CA ALA A 28 -18.00 -7.43 -4.58
C ALA A 28 -16.54 -7.00 -4.74
N ILE A 29 -15.86 -6.79 -3.61
CA ILE A 29 -14.43 -6.46 -3.59
C ILE A 29 -13.64 -7.71 -4.00
N ASP A 30 -12.77 -7.58 -4.99
CA ASP A 30 -11.98 -8.72 -5.47
C ASP A 30 -11.13 -9.32 -4.32
N PRO A 31 -11.14 -10.65 -4.12
CA PRO A 31 -10.27 -11.30 -3.14
C PRO A 31 -8.80 -11.11 -3.49
N GLY A 32 -7.96 -10.86 -2.49
CA GLY A 32 -6.53 -10.64 -2.67
C GLY A 32 -5.89 -9.80 -1.58
N ARG A 33 -4.60 -9.56 -1.73
CA ARG A 33 -3.78 -8.72 -0.83
C ARG A 33 -3.53 -7.38 -1.51
N TYR A 34 -3.84 -6.30 -0.82
CA TYR A 34 -3.66 -4.93 -1.30
C TYR A 34 -2.74 -4.18 -0.35
N LEU A 35 -1.77 -3.45 -0.89
CA LEU A 35 -0.79 -2.70 -0.12
C LEU A 35 -1.26 -1.25 0.04
N TYR A 36 -1.14 -0.72 1.24
CA TYR A 36 -1.42 0.68 1.54
C TYR A 36 -0.35 1.56 0.89
N VAL A 37 -0.75 2.57 0.11
CA VAL A 37 0.18 3.36 -0.73
C VAL A 37 0.28 4.84 -0.36
N GLU A 38 -0.51 5.34 0.59
CA GLU A 38 -0.64 6.78 0.88
C GLU A 38 0.28 7.27 2.04
N GLY A 39 1.28 6.50 2.46
CA GLY A 39 1.78 6.61 3.84
C GLY A 39 3.07 7.36 4.16
N GLY A 40 3.94 7.68 3.19
CA GLY A 40 5.30 8.08 3.54
C GLY A 40 6.02 6.95 4.31
N SER A 41 6.23 7.09 5.62
CA SER A 41 6.69 5.99 6.49
C SER A 41 5.58 5.01 6.91
N ALA A 42 4.31 5.40 6.75
CA ALA A 42 3.19 4.50 7.00
C ALA A 42 3.07 3.44 5.90
N HIS A 43 2.72 2.23 6.29
CA HIS A 43 2.59 1.09 5.40
C HIS A 43 1.60 0.10 6.01
N GLY A 44 1.06 -0.79 5.20
CA GLY A 44 0.05 -1.71 5.67
C GLY A 44 -0.58 -2.50 4.57
N VAL A 45 -1.52 -3.35 4.96
CA VAL A 45 -2.11 -4.34 4.10
C VAL A 45 -3.59 -4.50 4.40
N LEU A 46 -4.38 -4.54 3.34
CA LEU A 46 -5.73 -5.06 3.32
C LEU A 46 -5.71 -6.45 2.67
N THR A 47 -6.18 -7.47 3.39
CA THR A 47 -6.39 -8.81 2.86
C THR A 47 -7.88 -9.08 2.73
N VAL A 48 -8.33 -9.50 1.55
CA VAL A 48 -9.74 -9.85 1.26
C VAL A 48 -9.85 -11.33 0.92
N LYS A 49 -10.73 -12.05 1.62
CA LYS A 49 -11.02 -13.48 1.44
C LYS A 49 -12.53 -13.70 1.39
N GLY A 50 -13.08 -13.88 0.18
CA GLY A 50 -14.54 -13.88 0.01
C GLY A 50 -15.12 -12.53 0.40
N ASN A 51 -16.07 -12.50 1.33
CA ASN A 51 -16.57 -11.25 1.92
C ASN A 51 -15.83 -10.83 3.19
N ALA A 52 -14.88 -11.61 3.70
CA ALA A 52 -14.12 -11.24 4.89
C ALA A 52 -12.92 -10.35 4.53
N PHE A 53 -12.55 -9.46 5.44
CA PHE A 53 -11.33 -8.67 5.34
C PHE A 53 -10.54 -8.60 6.64
N GLU A 54 -9.26 -8.32 6.49
CA GLU A 54 -8.31 -8.03 7.55
C GLU A 54 -7.44 -6.85 7.12
N ILE A 55 -7.27 -5.88 8.00
CA ILE A 55 -6.46 -4.68 7.79
C ILE A 55 -5.45 -4.59 8.91
N GLU A 56 -4.18 -4.48 8.53
CA GLU A 56 -3.08 -4.18 9.43
C GLU A 56 -2.28 -3.01 8.83
N THR A 57 -2.16 -1.92 9.57
CA THR A 57 -1.32 -0.80 9.17
C THR A 57 -0.39 -0.39 10.30
N ILE A 58 0.77 0.15 9.93
CA ILE A 58 1.73 0.78 10.82
C ILE A 58 1.85 2.23 10.37
N GLY A 59 1.52 3.16 11.25
CA GLY A 59 1.69 4.59 11.08
C GLY A 59 2.95 5.10 11.77
N GLY A 60 3.05 6.42 11.92
CA GLY A 60 4.24 7.07 12.47
C GLY A 60 4.53 6.65 13.91
N ASN A 61 5.82 6.54 14.23
CA ASN A 61 6.28 6.04 15.53
C ASN A 61 5.73 4.64 15.88
N CYS A 62 5.63 3.77 14.87
CA CYS A 62 5.15 2.39 14.98
C CYS A 62 3.77 2.20 15.64
N HIS A 63 2.91 3.20 15.65
CA HIS A 63 1.52 2.97 16.06
C HIS A 63 0.85 2.09 15.02
N THR A 64 -0.03 1.20 15.43
CA THR A 64 -0.67 0.25 14.53
C THR A 64 -2.18 0.42 14.48
N CYS A 65 -2.78 0.03 13.36
CA CYS A 65 -4.19 -0.34 13.29
C CYS A 65 -4.29 -1.84 13.03
N ALA A 66 -5.22 -2.52 13.69
CA ALA A 66 -5.53 -3.91 13.42
C ALA A 66 -7.04 -4.13 13.54
N LEU A 67 -7.68 -4.55 12.45
CA LEU A 67 -9.11 -4.82 12.43
C LEU A 67 -9.47 -5.87 11.39
N SER A 68 -10.51 -6.63 11.69
CA SER A 68 -11.09 -7.60 10.76
C SER A 68 -12.60 -7.45 10.73
N GLY A 69 -13.21 -7.90 9.63
CA GLY A 69 -14.63 -7.73 9.44
C GLY A 69 -15.14 -8.40 8.18
N THR A 70 -16.33 -7.99 7.78
CA THR A 70 -16.95 -8.45 6.54
C THR A 70 -17.46 -7.29 5.72
N PHE A 71 -17.46 -7.45 4.40
CA PHE A 71 -18.08 -6.51 3.48
C PHE A 71 -19.57 -6.83 3.33
N ASP A 72 -20.38 -5.79 3.49
CA ASP A 72 -21.76 -5.71 3.00
C ASP A 72 -21.77 -4.79 1.77
N GLY A 73 -21.74 -5.40 0.59
CA GLY A 73 -21.51 -4.69 -0.68
C GLY A 73 -20.18 -3.93 -0.67
N ARG A 74 -20.24 -2.60 -0.65
CA ARG A 74 -19.07 -1.69 -0.62
C ARG A 74 -18.84 -1.04 0.73
N VAL A 75 -19.38 -1.64 1.79
CA VAL A 75 -19.17 -1.17 3.17
C VAL A 75 -18.51 -2.29 3.96
N GLY A 76 -17.29 -2.06 4.43
CA GLY A 76 -16.63 -2.92 5.41
C GLY A 76 -17.21 -2.68 6.80
N ILE A 77 -17.57 -3.75 7.50
CA ILE A 77 -18.10 -3.70 8.86
C ILE A 77 -17.16 -4.48 9.78
N ALA A 78 -16.46 -3.76 10.66
CA ALA A 78 -15.67 -4.33 11.75
C ALA A 78 -16.35 -4.02 13.09
N ARG A 79 -16.26 -4.96 14.04
CA ARG A 79 -16.93 -4.85 15.34
C ARG A 79 -15.96 -5.16 16.47
N ASP A 80 -16.02 -4.37 17.52
CA ASP A 80 -15.37 -4.63 18.80
C ASP A 80 -16.36 -4.29 19.93
N GLY A 81 -16.92 -5.31 20.57
CA GLY A 81 -18.06 -5.14 21.48
C GLY A 81 -19.24 -4.43 20.79
N GLU A 82 -19.66 -3.30 21.35
CA GLU A 82 -20.74 -2.47 20.80
C GLU A 82 -20.26 -1.48 19.73
N ASN A 83 -18.95 -1.29 19.59
CA ASN A 83 -18.37 -0.40 18.59
C ASN A 83 -18.46 -1.04 17.20
N VAL A 84 -18.99 -0.28 16.25
CA VAL A 84 -19.15 -0.71 14.86
C VAL A 84 -18.44 0.27 13.95
N CYS A 85 -17.25 -0.12 13.48
CA CYS A 85 -16.52 0.61 12.46
C CYS A 85 -17.11 0.30 11.08
N ARG A 86 -17.56 1.34 10.37
CA ARG A 86 -18.04 1.27 8.99
C ARG A 86 -17.05 1.95 8.06
N ILE A 87 -16.62 1.22 7.04
CA ILE A 87 -15.58 1.63 6.10
C ILE A 87 -16.21 1.67 4.72
N ALA A 88 -16.37 2.85 4.14
CA ALA A 88 -16.80 2.98 2.76
C ALA A 88 -15.64 2.58 1.83
N VAL A 89 -15.94 1.75 0.84
CA VAL A 89 -14.95 1.28 -0.15
C VAL A 89 -15.32 1.81 -1.53
N SER A 90 -14.37 2.47 -2.17
CA SER A 90 -14.48 2.90 -3.57
C SER A 90 -13.33 2.34 -4.42
N GLY A 91 -13.43 2.48 -5.74
CA GLY A 91 -12.49 1.87 -6.70
C GLY A 91 -12.96 0.51 -7.25
N GLY A 92 -11.99 -0.28 -7.72
CA GLY A 92 -12.16 -1.59 -8.36
C GLY A 92 -10.89 -2.03 -9.10
N HIS A 93 -10.86 -3.27 -9.59
CA HIS A 93 -9.79 -3.81 -10.44
C HIS A 93 -8.38 -3.74 -9.85
N GLY A 94 -8.25 -3.94 -8.54
CA GLY A 94 -6.96 -3.90 -7.85
C GLY A 94 -6.66 -2.58 -7.16
N ASP A 95 -7.40 -1.51 -7.44
CA ASP A 95 -7.25 -0.21 -6.78
C ASP A 95 -8.47 0.05 -5.89
N LEU A 96 -8.24 0.23 -4.60
CA LEU A 96 -9.27 0.49 -3.60
C LEU A 96 -8.95 1.77 -2.84
N ARG A 97 -9.99 2.50 -2.44
CA ARG A 97 -9.87 3.57 -1.45
C ARG A 97 -10.82 3.28 -0.30
N LEU A 98 -10.27 3.26 0.91
CA LEU A 98 -11.00 3.12 2.16
C LEU A 98 -11.26 4.50 2.75
N ASP A 99 -12.49 4.73 3.19
CA ASP A 99 -12.92 5.99 3.79
C ASP A 99 -13.74 5.71 5.06
N THR A 100 -13.36 6.37 6.15
CA THR A 100 -14.00 6.25 7.47
C THR A 100 -14.70 7.54 7.90
N SER A 101 -14.78 8.55 7.03
CA SER A 101 -15.46 9.83 7.27
C SER A 101 -16.96 9.60 7.52
N GLY A 102 -17.33 9.50 8.80
CA GLY A 102 -18.66 9.11 9.24
C GLY A 102 -18.69 7.97 10.27
N SER A 103 -17.53 7.41 10.62
CA SER A 103 -17.41 6.33 11.61
C SER A 103 -16.25 6.59 12.57
N ASP A 104 -16.49 7.45 13.57
CA ASP A 104 -15.55 7.74 14.65
C ASP A 104 -15.08 6.48 15.40
N ALA A 105 -15.94 5.45 15.49
CA ALA A 105 -15.63 4.15 16.07
C ALA A 105 -14.48 3.40 15.38
N CYS A 106 -14.10 3.79 14.16
CA CYS A 106 -12.95 3.21 13.47
C CYS A 106 -11.61 3.61 14.12
N ARG A 107 -11.56 4.73 14.84
CA ARG A 107 -10.34 5.18 15.53
C ARG A 107 -9.95 4.26 16.67
N ASP A 108 -10.91 3.56 17.28
CA ASP A 108 -10.66 2.67 18.41
C ASP A 108 -9.82 1.43 18.01
N PHE A 109 -9.76 1.11 16.72
CA PHE A 109 -8.91 0.04 16.17
C PHE A 109 -7.46 0.48 15.93
N CYS A 110 -7.13 1.74 16.20
CA CYS A 110 -5.85 2.36 15.86
C CYS A 110 -5.18 3.03 17.07
N GLY A 111 -3.85 2.92 17.13
CA GLY A 111 -3.03 3.80 17.97
C GLY A 111 -3.05 5.26 17.47
N MET A 112 -2.71 6.21 18.33
CA MET A 112 -2.84 7.67 18.09
C MET A 112 -2.23 8.21 16.79
N ARG A 113 -1.26 7.50 16.19
CA ARG A 113 -0.56 7.93 14.96
C ARG A 113 -0.70 6.93 13.82
N ALA A 114 -1.69 6.04 13.91
CA ALA A 114 -2.02 5.08 12.88
C ALA A 114 -3.36 5.41 12.26
N SER A 115 -3.43 5.20 10.95
CA SER A 115 -4.67 5.26 10.19
C SER A 115 -4.65 4.13 9.16
N PHE A 116 -5.84 3.79 8.66
CA PHE A 116 -5.98 2.81 7.59
C PHE A 116 -6.89 3.29 6.46
N ASP A 117 -7.53 4.45 6.61
CA ASP A 117 -8.16 5.13 5.48
C ASP A 117 -7.12 5.57 4.46
N GLY A 118 -7.51 5.59 3.18
CA GLY A 118 -6.64 5.94 2.07
C GLY A 118 -6.59 4.86 0.99
N GLU A 119 -5.62 5.00 0.10
CA GLU A 119 -5.49 4.15 -1.10
C GLU A 119 -4.75 2.83 -0.83
N TYR A 120 -5.28 1.76 -1.43
CA TYR A 120 -4.75 0.41 -1.40
C TYR A 120 -4.65 -0.14 -2.82
N ARG A 121 -3.49 -0.69 -3.18
CA ARG A 121 -3.26 -1.25 -4.51
C ARG A 121 -2.82 -2.70 -4.45
N ARG A 122 -3.39 -3.53 -5.31
CA ARG A 122 -2.99 -4.91 -5.48
C ARG A 122 -1.71 -4.97 -6.34
N PRO A 123 -0.60 -5.52 -5.84
CA PRO A 123 0.58 -5.68 -6.65
C PRO A 123 0.32 -6.71 -7.76
N GLY A 124 0.88 -6.46 -8.94
CA GLY A 124 0.98 -7.49 -9.98
C GLY A 124 1.84 -8.67 -9.51
N ALA A 125 1.76 -9.81 -10.20
CA ALA A 125 2.46 -11.05 -9.80
C ALA A 125 3.98 -10.84 -9.60
N ALA A 126 4.60 -9.99 -10.43
CA ALA A 126 6.03 -9.66 -10.37
C ALA A 126 6.43 -8.82 -9.14
N CYS A 127 5.47 -8.18 -8.47
CA CYS A 127 5.70 -7.28 -7.35
C CYS A 127 5.05 -7.74 -6.04
N THR A 128 4.64 -9.01 -5.96
CA THR A 128 4.31 -9.63 -4.67
C THR A 128 5.53 -9.63 -3.76
N ASP A 129 5.34 -9.60 -2.44
CA ASP A 129 6.44 -9.58 -1.46
C ASP A 129 7.45 -10.71 -1.75
N ARG A 130 6.95 -11.93 -1.99
CA ARG A 130 7.77 -13.08 -2.37
C ARG A 130 8.56 -12.88 -3.66
N ALA A 131 7.95 -12.28 -4.68
CA ALA A 131 8.63 -12.03 -5.96
C ALA A 131 9.71 -10.95 -5.83
N ARG A 132 9.47 -9.91 -5.02
CA ARG A 132 10.48 -8.89 -4.71
C ARG A 132 11.65 -9.49 -3.95
N ASP A 133 11.38 -10.27 -2.89
CA ASP A 133 12.42 -10.97 -2.10
C ASP A 133 13.33 -11.83 -2.98
N VAL A 134 12.74 -12.62 -3.90
CA VAL A 134 13.51 -13.48 -4.80
C VAL A 134 14.43 -12.66 -5.72
N ARG A 135 13.97 -11.49 -6.20
CA ARG A 135 14.78 -10.60 -7.04
C ARG A 135 15.89 -9.91 -6.23
N THR A 136 15.60 -9.49 -5.00
CA THR A 136 16.59 -8.94 -4.08
C THR A 136 17.69 -9.96 -3.80
N GLU A 137 17.34 -11.18 -3.37
CA GLU A 137 18.29 -12.27 -3.12
C GLU A 137 19.10 -12.64 -4.36
N ARG A 138 18.47 -12.63 -5.54
CA ARG A 138 19.19 -12.83 -6.81
C ARG A 138 20.25 -11.76 -7.03
N SER A 139 19.93 -10.49 -6.78
CA SER A 139 20.89 -9.40 -6.93
C SER A 139 22.06 -9.52 -5.95
N HIS A 140 21.80 -9.93 -4.71
CA HIS A 140 22.86 -10.17 -3.71
C HIS A 140 23.81 -11.29 -4.15
N ARG A 141 23.28 -12.39 -4.72
CA ARG A 141 24.11 -13.47 -5.27
C ARG A 141 24.93 -13.02 -6.48
N GLN A 142 24.34 -12.23 -7.37
CA GLN A 142 25.05 -11.65 -8.52
C GLN A 142 26.18 -10.73 -8.06
N TYR A 143 25.90 -9.86 -7.10
CA TYR A 143 26.88 -8.98 -6.48
C TYR A 143 28.02 -9.76 -5.81
N ALA A 144 27.70 -10.80 -5.02
CA ALA A 144 28.68 -11.66 -4.35
C ALA A 144 29.57 -12.43 -5.35
N ALA A 145 29.06 -12.71 -6.54
CA ALA A 145 29.83 -13.29 -7.65
C ALA A 145 30.64 -12.26 -8.45
N HIS A 146 30.66 -10.99 -8.02
CA HIS A 146 31.25 -9.85 -8.73
C HIS A 146 30.62 -9.56 -10.11
N ASP A 147 29.44 -10.12 -10.40
CA ASP A 147 28.66 -9.81 -11.60
C ASP A 147 27.79 -8.57 -11.36
N TYR A 148 28.47 -7.43 -11.29
CA TYR A 148 27.85 -6.16 -10.94
C TYR A 148 26.89 -5.64 -12.03
N ASP A 149 27.11 -5.98 -13.30
CA ASP A 149 26.19 -5.60 -14.37
C ASP A 149 24.86 -6.37 -14.27
N ALA A 150 24.89 -7.66 -13.93
CA ALA A 150 23.67 -8.42 -13.71
C ALA A 150 22.94 -7.98 -12.43
N ALA A 151 23.67 -7.73 -11.33
CA ALA A 151 23.09 -7.20 -10.09
C ALA A 151 22.37 -5.86 -10.33
N ARG A 152 23.04 -4.93 -11.03
CA ARG A 152 22.47 -3.64 -11.43
C ARG A 152 21.20 -3.81 -12.24
N THR A 153 21.22 -4.69 -13.24
CA THR A 153 20.06 -4.93 -14.11
C THR A 153 18.87 -5.43 -13.29
N THR A 154 19.10 -6.40 -12.40
CA THR A 154 18.06 -6.93 -11.50
C THR A 154 17.48 -5.85 -10.59
N LEU A 155 18.33 -5.06 -9.93
CA LEU A 155 17.91 -4.02 -8.98
C LEU A 155 17.18 -2.86 -9.67
N LYS A 156 17.68 -2.38 -10.81
CA LYS A 156 17.01 -1.31 -11.58
C LYS A 156 15.61 -1.74 -12.04
N ALA A 157 15.48 -2.98 -12.54
CA ALA A 157 14.19 -3.52 -12.94
C ALA A 157 13.24 -3.66 -11.73
N LEU A 158 13.74 -4.15 -10.59
CA LEU A 158 12.94 -4.28 -9.37
C LEU A 158 12.41 -2.92 -8.90
N LEU A 159 13.29 -1.93 -8.79
CA LEU A 159 12.92 -0.58 -8.34
C LEU A 159 11.94 0.09 -9.30
N ALA A 160 12.14 -0.05 -10.62
CA ALA A 160 11.28 0.56 -11.63
C ALA A 160 9.88 -0.06 -11.68
N GLU A 161 9.78 -1.39 -11.58
CA GLU A 161 8.50 -2.10 -11.68
C GLU A 161 7.73 -2.09 -10.35
N CYS A 162 8.44 -2.19 -9.23
CA CYS A 162 7.83 -2.51 -7.94
C CYS A 162 8.02 -1.45 -6.85
N GLY A 163 8.75 -0.35 -7.11
CA GLY A 163 9.04 0.65 -6.09
C GLY A 163 7.80 1.22 -5.39
N GLY A 164 6.68 1.37 -6.12
CA GLY A 164 5.39 1.81 -5.55
C GLY A 164 4.66 0.79 -4.68
N PHE A 165 5.19 -0.42 -4.56
CA PHE A 165 4.67 -1.53 -3.74
C PHE A 165 5.65 -1.95 -2.64
N MET A 166 6.81 -1.29 -2.53
CA MET A 166 7.82 -1.61 -1.52
C MET A 166 7.59 -0.77 -0.26
N GLY A 167 7.84 -1.37 0.90
CA GLY A 167 7.92 -0.58 2.15
C GLY A 167 9.07 0.41 2.06
N TRP A 168 8.95 1.58 2.70
CA TRP A 168 9.96 2.65 2.59
C TRP A 168 11.37 2.21 3.01
N ILE A 169 11.51 1.37 4.05
CA ILE A 169 12.81 0.80 4.46
C ILE A 169 13.33 -0.19 3.41
N GLU A 170 12.46 -1.03 2.84
CA GLU A 170 12.80 -2.00 1.78
C GLU A 170 13.30 -1.26 0.53
N LEU A 171 12.59 -0.19 0.15
CA LEU A 171 12.93 0.67 -0.99
C LEU A 171 14.30 1.32 -0.82
N ASP A 172 14.56 1.92 0.35
CA ASP A 172 15.84 2.56 0.64
C ASP A 172 16.99 1.55 0.73
N ARG A 173 16.74 0.34 1.24
CA ARG A 173 17.72 -0.75 1.21
C ARG A 173 18.07 -1.16 -0.22
N ALA A 174 17.08 -1.37 -1.07
CA ALA A 174 17.31 -1.72 -2.48
C ALA A 174 18.04 -0.61 -3.26
N LYS A 175 17.77 0.66 -2.94
CA LYS A 175 18.57 1.79 -3.45
C LYS A 175 20.02 1.72 -2.96
N SER A 176 20.24 1.42 -1.67
CA SER A 176 21.59 1.26 -1.12
C SER A 176 22.37 0.13 -1.80
N ASP A 177 21.73 -1.02 -2.05
CA ASP A 177 22.33 -2.15 -2.76
C ASP A 177 22.70 -1.78 -4.21
N LEU A 178 21.82 -1.03 -4.90
CA LEU A 178 22.09 -0.54 -6.25
C LEU A 178 23.24 0.47 -6.23
N ALA A 179 23.27 1.39 -5.27
CA ALA A 179 24.35 2.38 -5.14
C ALA A 179 25.71 1.71 -4.94
N LEU A 180 25.79 0.71 -4.05
CA LEU A 180 27.01 -0.06 -3.83
C LEU A 180 27.42 -0.85 -5.08
N THR A 181 26.45 -1.37 -5.83
CA THR A 181 26.72 -2.00 -7.14
C THR A 181 27.33 -1.00 -8.13
N GLU A 182 26.79 0.21 -8.23
CA GLU A 182 27.33 1.26 -9.12
C GLU A 182 28.74 1.71 -8.70
N TYR A 183 29.00 1.78 -7.39
CA TYR A 183 30.34 2.03 -6.87
C TYR A 183 31.36 0.99 -7.35
N HIS A 184 31.04 -0.30 -7.25
CA HIS A 184 31.93 -1.37 -7.70
C HIS A 184 32.08 -1.45 -9.23
N ARG A 185 31.12 -0.89 -9.98
CA ARG A 185 31.26 -0.66 -11.44
C ARG A 185 32.12 0.55 -11.77
N GLY A 186 32.56 1.32 -10.78
CA GLY A 186 33.31 2.56 -10.95
C GLY A 186 32.45 3.79 -11.28
N ASP A 187 31.13 3.66 -11.29
CA ASP A 187 30.19 4.74 -11.60
C ASP A 187 29.77 5.49 -10.33
N ARG A 188 30.68 6.32 -9.83
CA ARG A 188 30.45 7.13 -8.63
C ARG A 188 29.28 8.09 -8.77
N ALA A 189 29.11 8.68 -9.96
CA ALA A 189 28.03 9.63 -10.21
C ALA A 189 26.67 8.94 -10.07
N GLN A 190 26.51 7.76 -10.68
CA GLN A 190 25.29 6.99 -10.54
C GLN A 190 25.10 6.46 -9.12
N CYS A 191 26.17 6.08 -8.41
CA CYS A 191 26.05 5.69 -7.01
C CYS A 191 25.41 6.80 -6.15
N VAL A 192 25.96 8.02 -6.21
CA VAL A 192 25.41 9.15 -5.44
C VAL A 192 23.97 9.46 -5.87
N ALA A 193 23.69 9.43 -7.18
CA ALA A 193 22.36 9.71 -7.71
C ALA A 193 21.29 8.70 -7.25
N VAL A 194 21.65 7.44 -7.03
CA VAL A 194 20.70 6.44 -6.50
C VAL A 194 20.34 6.73 -5.04
N LEU A 195 21.30 7.23 -4.26
CA LEU A 195 21.11 7.49 -2.83
C LEU A 195 20.40 8.82 -2.54
N SER A 196 20.40 9.78 -3.48
CA SER A 196 19.93 11.15 -3.23
C SER A 196 18.46 11.23 -2.78
N ASP A 197 17.66 10.22 -3.12
CA ASP A 197 16.24 10.14 -2.76
C ASP A 197 15.96 9.25 -1.54
N THR A 198 16.99 8.84 -0.79
CA THR A 198 16.82 8.09 0.46
C THR A 198 16.58 9.05 1.64
N ILE A 199 15.91 8.55 2.68
CA ILE A 199 15.69 9.33 3.90
C ILE A 199 17.02 9.69 4.56
N ALA A 200 17.95 8.73 4.64
CA ALA A 200 19.27 8.95 5.24
C ALA A 200 20.08 10.03 4.50
N TYR A 201 20.06 10.05 3.17
CA TYR A 201 20.73 11.10 2.41
C TYR A 201 20.16 12.49 2.74
N ARG A 202 18.83 12.63 2.69
CA ARG A 202 18.14 13.90 2.97
C ARG A 202 18.41 14.37 4.40
N ALA A 203 18.31 13.47 5.38
CA ALA A 203 18.61 13.77 6.76
C ALA A 203 20.06 14.23 6.98
N GLN A 204 21.03 13.68 6.23
CA GLN A 204 22.42 14.16 6.29
C GLN A 204 22.55 15.59 5.75
N GLN A 205 21.86 15.91 4.65
CA GLN A 205 21.85 17.28 4.10
C GLN A 205 21.21 18.28 5.06
N ASP A 206 20.14 17.86 5.73
CA ASP A 206 19.39 18.69 6.66
C ASP A 206 19.99 18.71 8.08
N HIS A 207 21.12 18.03 8.30
CA HIS A 207 21.74 17.84 9.61
C HIS A 207 20.77 17.36 10.70
N SER A 208 19.87 16.45 10.32
CA SER A 208 18.81 15.95 11.19
C SER A 208 19.30 14.79 12.07
N ASP A 209 19.09 14.93 13.38
CA ASP A 209 19.26 13.83 14.32
C ASP A 209 18.24 12.71 14.05
N ALA A 210 18.64 11.47 14.32
CA ALA A 210 17.76 10.29 14.17
C ALA A 210 17.05 10.21 12.80
N PHE A 211 17.71 10.66 11.74
CA PHE A 211 17.19 10.73 10.38
C PHE A 211 15.94 11.62 10.20
N GLY A 212 15.63 12.49 11.16
CA GLY A 212 14.38 13.26 11.18
C GLY A 212 13.13 12.41 11.44
N LEU A 213 13.31 11.18 11.95
CA LEU A 213 12.23 10.22 12.18
C LEU A 213 11.81 10.17 13.66
N PRO A 214 10.54 9.84 13.95
CA PRO A 214 10.11 9.51 15.31
C PRO A 214 10.91 8.34 15.90
N PRO A 215 11.03 8.22 17.24
CA PRO A 215 11.93 7.25 17.88
C PRO A 215 11.82 5.82 17.35
N CYS A 216 10.61 5.24 17.28
CA CYS A 216 10.47 3.86 16.82
C CYS A 216 10.80 3.70 15.33
N ASP A 217 10.46 4.69 14.49
CA ASP A 217 10.78 4.66 13.07
C ASP A 217 12.30 4.79 12.86
N ALA A 218 12.95 5.66 13.65
CA ALA A 218 14.40 5.84 13.66
C ALA A 218 15.13 4.55 14.08
N ASP A 219 14.67 3.88 15.15
CA ASP A 219 15.26 2.63 15.62
C ASP A 219 15.18 1.52 14.56
N ASN A 220 14.02 1.37 13.91
CA ASN A 220 13.83 0.39 12.83
C ASN A 220 14.61 0.75 11.55
N TYR A 221 14.76 2.03 11.25
CA TYR A 221 15.49 2.49 10.07
C TYR A 221 17.00 2.49 10.27
N LYS A 222 17.48 2.56 11.51
CA LYS A 222 18.88 2.83 11.85
C LYS A 222 19.88 2.00 11.07
N SER A 223 19.70 0.68 11.02
CA SER A 223 20.63 -0.19 10.28
C SER A 223 20.66 0.11 8.78
N THR A 224 19.53 0.46 8.18
CA THR A 224 19.42 0.81 6.75
C THR A 224 20.03 2.20 6.51
N GLY A 225 19.71 3.17 7.35
CA GLY A 225 20.23 4.52 7.25
C GLY A 225 21.76 4.60 7.44
N ASP A 226 22.30 3.91 8.44
CA ASP A 226 23.75 3.85 8.68
C ASP A 226 24.49 3.23 7.47
N ALA A 227 23.94 2.17 6.88
CA ALA A 227 24.49 1.54 5.69
C ALA A 227 24.47 2.48 4.46
N ILE A 228 23.38 3.23 4.29
CA ILE A 228 23.29 4.24 3.22
C ILE A 228 24.33 5.33 3.40
N LEU A 229 24.50 5.87 4.61
CA LEU A 229 25.49 6.91 4.88
C LEU A 229 26.93 6.40 4.69
N HIS A 230 27.19 5.15 5.08
CA HIS A 230 28.47 4.50 4.80
C HIS A 230 28.73 4.38 3.30
N ASN A 231 27.76 3.87 2.53
CA ASN A 231 27.88 3.72 1.08
C ASN A 231 28.01 5.07 0.37
N LEU A 232 27.30 6.10 0.85
CA LEU A 232 27.43 7.46 0.33
C LEU A 232 28.86 7.99 0.48
N ALA A 233 29.48 7.77 1.65
CA ALA A 233 30.87 8.16 1.88
C ALA A 233 31.83 7.42 0.93
N LEU A 234 31.61 6.12 0.66
CA LEU A 234 32.39 5.37 -0.35
C LEU A 234 32.25 6.00 -1.74
N CYS A 235 31.04 6.39 -2.12
CA CYS A 235 30.74 6.93 -3.43
C CYS A 235 31.27 8.34 -3.66
N GLN A 236 31.36 9.14 -2.59
CA GLN A 236 31.96 10.47 -2.60
C GLN A 236 33.49 10.44 -2.41
N ALA A 237 34.04 9.33 -1.91
CA ALA A 237 35.48 9.22 -1.69
C ALA A 237 36.26 9.38 -3.01
N PRO A 238 37.37 10.14 -3.01
CA PRO A 238 38.21 10.30 -4.19
C PRO A 238 38.72 8.94 -4.67
N ALA A 239 38.90 8.80 -5.99
CA ALA A 239 39.54 7.63 -6.56
C ALA A 239 40.89 7.40 -5.88
N LYS A 240 41.10 6.22 -5.28
CA LYS A 240 42.44 5.81 -4.87
C LYS A 240 43.29 5.76 -6.14
N ARG A 241 44.29 6.65 -6.20
CA ARG A 241 45.28 6.74 -7.27
C ARG A 241 46.23 5.56 -7.21
#